data_AF-A0A2N8NWU3-F1
#
_entry.id   AF-A0A2N8NWU3-F1
#
_cell.length_a   1.000
_cell.length_b   1.000
_cell.length_c   1.000
_cell.angle_alpha   90.00
_cell.angle_beta   90.00
_cell.angle_gamma   90.00
#
_symmetry.space_group_name_H-M   'P 1'
#
loop_
_entity.id
_entity.type
_entity.pdbx_description
1 polymer ?
#
loop_
_entity_poly.entity_id
_entity_poly.type
_entity_poly.pdbx_seq_one_letter_code
_entity_poly.pdbx_strand_id
1 'polypeptide(L)' 'MIDQAEPDTTAETNTDTNPGTGTDERPTGFPCPDCTHFSVSRHTAWLAGDHSKATDYTVLLRRHWRSAHCV' A
#
# COMPACT_ATOMS: atom_id res chain seq x y z
N MET A 1 1.90 -33.21 32.89
CA MET A 1 1.30 -33.56 31.59
C MET A 1 1.16 -32.26 30.81
N ILE A 2 2.08 -32.06 29.84
CA ILE A 2 2.00 -31.39 28.52
C ILE A 2 0.87 -30.34 28.37
N ASP A 3 1.05 -29.10 27.93
CA ASP A 3 2.18 -28.23 27.55
C ASP A 3 1.53 -26.84 27.32
N GLN A 4 2.16 -25.75 27.75
CA GLN A 4 1.70 -24.39 27.45
C GLN A 4 2.03 -24.10 25.97
N ALA A 5 1.01 -24.07 25.11
CA ALA A 5 1.18 -23.50 23.77
C ALA A 5 0.98 -21.98 23.85
N GLU A 6 2.04 -21.26 24.15
CA GLU A 6 2.17 -19.85 23.75
C GLU A 6 2.21 -19.80 22.22
N PRO A 7 1.38 -19.02 21.53
CA PRO A 7 1.74 -18.57 20.20
C PRO A 7 2.72 -17.39 20.38
N ASP A 8 4.00 -17.72 20.56
CA ASP A 8 5.10 -16.89 20.08
C ASP A 8 4.97 -16.79 18.56
N THR A 9 4.02 -15.98 18.10
CA THR A 9 4.06 -15.48 16.73
C THR A 9 4.90 -14.23 16.79
N THR A 10 6.22 -14.43 16.78
CA THR A 10 7.17 -13.49 16.20
C THR A 10 6.54 -12.97 14.91
N ALA A 11 6.03 -11.75 14.95
CA ALA A 11 5.69 -11.00 13.75
C ALA A 11 7.02 -10.62 13.09
N GLU A 12 7.66 -11.61 12.47
CA GLU A 12 8.77 -11.39 11.56
C GLU A 12 8.22 -10.61 10.38
N THR A 13 8.47 -9.31 10.44
CA THR A 13 8.87 -8.43 9.36
C THR A 13 8.87 -9.09 7.97
N ASN A 14 7.75 -8.99 7.26
CA ASN A 14 7.78 -8.96 5.79
C ASN A 14 7.67 -7.50 5.36
N THR A 15 8.72 -6.75 5.67
CA THR A 15 9.04 -5.55 4.91
C THR A 15 9.49 -6.04 3.55
N ASP A 16 8.58 -6.05 2.58
CA ASP A 16 8.91 -6.17 1.16
C ASP A 16 9.65 -4.88 0.71
N THR A 17 10.88 -4.71 1.23
CA THR A 17 11.90 -3.92 0.57
C THR A 17 12.52 -4.86 -0.44
N ASN A 18 12.07 -4.76 -1.69
CA ASN A 18 12.72 -5.42 -2.81
C ASN A 18 13.65 -4.38 -3.47
N PRO A 19 14.97 -4.35 -3.19
CA PRO A 19 15.91 -3.57 -3.97
C PRO A 19 16.37 -4.44 -5.15
N GLY A 20 15.47 -4.62 -6.12
CA GLY A 20 15.71 -5.40 -7.32
C GLY A 20 15.80 -4.50 -8.54
N THR A 21 16.98 -3.94 -8.80
CA THR A 21 17.35 -3.37 -10.11
C THR A 21 17.30 -4.46 -11.19
N GLY A 22 16.21 -4.50 -11.95
CA GLY A 22 16.06 -5.20 -13.22
C GLY A 22 15.18 -4.33 -14.11
N THR A 23 15.75 -3.79 -15.18
CA THR A 23 15.08 -2.94 -16.17
C THR A 23 13.86 -3.61 -16.78
N ASP A 24 12.81 -2.79 -17.00
CA ASP A 24 11.74 -2.95 -17.99
C ASP A 24 11.02 -4.31 -18.00
N GLU A 25 9.76 -4.47 -17.63
CA GLU A 25 8.60 -3.75 -18.14
C GLU A 25 7.51 -3.81 -17.06
N ARG A 26 7.24 -2.70 -16.35
CA ARG A 26 6.00 -2.65 -15.56
C ARG A 26 4.86 -2.72 -16.57
N PRO A 27 3.96 -3.73 -16.52
CA PRO A 27 2.86 -3.81 -17.47
C PRO A 27 2.11 -2.48 -17.46
N THR A 28 2.08 -1.81 -18.60
CA THR A 28 1.58 -0.43 -18.84
C THR A 28 0.07 -0.26 -18.58
N GLY A 29 -0.56 -1.25 -17.95
CA GLY A 29 -1.94 -1.22 -17.48
C GLY A 29 -2.10 -1.32 -15.96
N PHE A 30 -1.03 -1.55 -15.19
CA PHE A 30 -1.14 -1.67 -13.73
C PHE A 30 -0.87 -0.33 -13.04
N PRO A 31 -1.78 0.11 -12.15
CA PRO A 31 -1.54 1.27 -11.30
C PRO A 31 -0.25 1.03 -10.51
N CYS A 32 0.53 2.10 -10.35
CA CYS A 32 1.73 2.06 -9.54
C CYS A 32 1.42 1.51 -8.13
N PRO A 33 2.37 0.85 -7.44
CA PRO A 33 2.12 0.31 -6.09
C PRO A 33 1.55 1.38 -5.13
N ASP A 34 2.04 2.63 -5.22
CA ASP A 34 1.51 3.76 -4.44
C ASP A 34 0.05 4.09 -4.78
N CYS A 35 -0.32 4.02 -6.05
CA CYS A 35 -1.65 4.32 -6.57
C CYS A 35 -2.66 3.30 -6.03
N THR A 36 -2.26 2.03 -6.00
CA THR A 36 -3.05 0.94 -5.41
C THR A 36 -3.20 1.13 -3.92
N HIS A 37 -2.10 1.42 -3.22
CA HIS A 37 -2.11 1.67 -1.77
C HIS A 37 -3.02 2.83 -1.38
N PHE A 38 -2.94 3.98 -2.06
CA PHE A 38 -3.82 5.12 -1.78
C PHE A 38 -5.29 4.82 -2.11
N SER A 39 -5.56 4.04 -3.16
CA SER A 39 -6.93 3.67 -3.54
C SER A 39 -7.57 2.75 -2.50
N VAL A 40 -6.84 1.73 -2.02
CA VAL A 40 -7.28 0.83 -0.96
C VAL A 40 -7.48 1.61 0.34
N SER A 41 -6.49 2.41 0.74
CA SER A 41 -6.55 3.21 1.98
C SER A 41 -7.70 4.22 1.98
N ARG A 42 -8.01 4.81 0.82
CA ARG A 42 -9.19 5.66 0.66
C ARG A 42 -10.48 4.89 0.91
N HIS A 43 -10.60 3.69 0.33
CA HIS A 43 -11.80 2.87 0.43
C HIS A 43 -12.02 2.38 1.86
N THR A 44 -10.96 1.92 2.53
CA THR A 44 -11.05 1.51 3.95
C THR A 44 -11.43 2.68 4.86
N ALA A 45 -10.84 3.86 4.67
CA ALA A 45 -11.22 5.06 5.41
C ALA A 45 -12.69 5.46 5.16
N TRP A 46 -13.17 5.33 3.92
CA TRP A 46 -14.56 5.62 3.60
C TRP A 46 -15.53 4.64 4.27
N LEU A 47 -15.22 3.34 4.25
CA LEU A 47 -16.00 2.31 4.95
C LEU A 47 -15.98 2.48 6.47
N ALA A 48 -14.89 3.00 7.03
CA ALA A 48 -14.78 3.32 8.46
C ALA A 48 -15.53 4.61 8.86
N GLY A 49 -16.05 5.38 7.90
CA GLY A 49 -16.68 6.69 8.16
C GLY A 49 -15.69 7.85 8.30
N ASP A 50 -14.38 7.60 8.15
CA ASP A 50 -13.32 8.59 8.23
C ASP A 50 -13.18 9.35 6.89
N HIS A 51 -14.19 10.16 6.56
CA HIS A 51 -14.24 10.91 5.31
C HIS A 51 -13.09 11.92 5.15
N SER A 52 -12.53 12.43 6.25
CA SER A 52 -11.34 13.29 6.23
C SER A 52 -10.13 12.53 5.69
N LYS A 53 -9.89 11.30 6.18
CA LYS A 53 -8.78 10.46 5.70
C LYS A 53 -8.99 9.99 4.27
N ALA A 54 -10.21 9.64 3.88
CA ALA A 54 -10.52 9.34 2.49
C ALA A 54 -10.21 10.52 1.54
N THR A 55 -10.43 11.75 2.00
CA THR A 55 -10.10 12.96 1.24
C THR A 55 -8.58 13.14 1.11
N ASP A 56 -7.82 12.94 2.19
CA ASP A 56 -6.35 13.01 2.17
C ASP A 56 -5.76 12.03 1.14
N TYR A 57 -6.23 10.77 1.14
CA TYR A 57 -5.80 9.77 0.17
C TYR A 57 -6.17 10.14 -1.28
N THR A 58 -7.29 10.84 -1.49
CA THR A 58 -7.67 11.34 -2.82
C THR A 58 -6.75 12.46 -3.30
N VAL A 59 -6.27 13.31 -2.39
CA VAL A 59 -5.28 14.36 -2.70
C VAL A 59 -3.92 13.74 -3.00
N LEU A 60 -3.48 12.77 -2.19
CA LEU A 60 -2.24 12.03 -2.41
C LEU A 60 -2.24 11.31 -3.74
N LEU A 61 -3.35 10.64 -4.09
CA LEU A 61 -3.52 10.00 -5.39
C LEU A 61 -3.36 11.05 -6.51
N ARG A 62 -4.11 12.16 -6.49
CA ARG A 62 -3.99 13.20 -7.54
C ARG A 62 -2.58 13.78 -7.66
N ARG A 63 -1.87 13.98 -6.54
CA ARG A 63 -0.48 14.46 -6.55
C ARG A 63 0.47 13.44 -7.16
N HIS A 64 0.33 12.16 -6.77
CA HIS A 64 1.14 11.09 -7.31
C HIS A 64 0.99 10.99 -8.83
N TRP A 65 -0.25 11.01 -9.35
CA TRP A 65 -0.49 10.98 -10.79
C TRP A 65 0.13 12.18 -11.51
N ARG A 66 0.06 13.38 -10.93
CA ARG A 66 0.72 14.58 -11.49
C ARG A 66 2.24 14.47 -11.47
N SER A 67 2.83 13.84 -10.46
CA SER A 67 4.29 13.69 -10.39
C SER A 67 4.80 12.55 -11.28
N ALA A 68 4.09 11.43 -11.35
CA ALA A 68 4.51 10.24 -12.09
C ALA A 68 4.25 10.32 -13.61
N HIS A 69 3.28 11.12 -14.06
CA HIS A 69 2.98 11.32 -15.49
C HIS A 69 3.54 12.63 -16.06
N CYS A 70 4.35 13.38 -15.31
CA CYS A 70 5.04 14.59 -15.78
C CYS A 70 6.50 14.35 -16.19
N VAL A 71 6.88 13.10 -16.49
CA VAL A 71 8.19 12.74 -17.08
C VAL A 71 7.99 12.33 -18.53
#